data_AF-A0A1F2SW23-F1
#
_entry.id   AF-A0A1F2SW23-F1
#
_cell.length_a   1.000
_cell.length_b   1.000
_cell.length_c   1.000
_cell.angle_alpha   90.00
_cell.angle_beta   90.00
_cell.angle_gamma   90.00
#
_symmetry.space_group_name_H-M   'P 1'
#
loop_
_entity.id
_entity.type
_entity.pdbx_description
1 polymer ?
#
loop_
_entity_poly.entity_id
_entity_poly.type
_entity_poly.pdbx_seq_one_letter_code
_entity_poly.pdbx_strand_id
1 'polypeptide(L)'
;MGESYYVTGDYTSAAQSYQSYLDASLEPANHDRALFRLALISLFPESPVQDQSRALETLQKLVADFPQSLYRPEAEFLLRLHQEVEGLRTDLSKRDQRIRELTQELERLKQIDMQRRPSRLPP
;
A
#
# COMPACT_ATOMS: atom_id res chain seq x y z
N MET A 1 21.53 -6.69 -17.42
CA MET A 1 22.04 -5.45 -16.80
C MET A 1 21.17 -5.00 -15.63
N GLY A 2 19.83 -4.97 -15.77
CA GLY A 2 18.91 -4.63 -14.67
C GLY A 2 19.14 -5.37 -13.34
N GLU A 3 19.44 -6.68 -13.37
CA GLU A 3 19.69 -7.43 -12.12
C GLU A 3 20.94 -6.95 -11.37
N SER A 4 21.98 -6.52 -12.08
CA SER A 4 23.19 -5.98 -11.44
C SER A 4 22.87 -4.71 -10.67
N TYR A 5 22.15 -3.77 -11.31
CA TYR A 5 21.72 -2.52 -10.67
C TYR A 5 20.80 -2.78 -9.48
N TYR A 6 19.90 -3.76 -9.61
CA TYR A 6 19.00 -4.16 -8.53
C TYR A 6 19.77 -4.65 -7.30
N VAL A 7 20.75 -5.54 -7.49
CA VAL A 7 21.57 -6.08 -6.39
C VAL A 7 22.45 -5.00 -5.75
N THR A 8 22.93 -4.02 -6.50
CA THR A 8 23.71 -2.90 -5.97
C THR A 8 22.86 -1.77 -5.37
N GLY A 9 21.53 -1.90 -5.40
CA GLY A 9 20.60 -0.89 -4.87
C GLY A 9 20.42 0.35 -5.76
N ASP A 10 20.95 0.34 -6.99
CA ASP A 10 20.70 1.41 -7.96
C ASP A 10 19.34 1.18 -8.63
N TYR A 11 18.28 1.49 -7.88
CA TYR A 11 16.90 1.22 -8.28
C TYR A 11 16.46 2.05 -9.48
N THR A 12 17.02 3.24 -9.68
CA THR A 12 16.74 4.08 -10.85
C THR A 12 17.25 3.39 -12.12
N SER A 13 18.51 2.99 -12.15
CA SER A 13 19.10 2.30 -13.31
C SER A 13 18.47 0.92 -13.52
N ALA A 14 18.14 0.22 -12.43
CA ALA A 14 17.45 -1.06 -12.51
C ALA A 14 16.07 -0.93 -13.15
N ALA A 15 15.24 0.01 -12.68
CA ALA A 15 13.90 0.24 -13.22
C ALA A 15 13.94 0.64 -14.71
N GLN A 16 14.85 1.55 -15.08
CA GLN A 16 15.05 1.93 -16.48
C GLN A 16 15.44 0.74 -17.35
N SER A 17 16.34 -0.12 -16.86
CA SER A 17 16.77 -1.32 -17.60
C SER A 17 15.64 -2.33 -17.77
N TYR A 18 14.81 -2.54 -16.74
CA TYR A 18 13.66 -3.45 -16.85
C TYR A 18 12.57 -2.89 -17.76
N GLN A 19 12.28 -1.60 -17.66
CA GLN A 19 11.31 -0.95 -18.54
C GLN A 19 11.74 -1.02 -20.00
N SER A 20 13.00 -0.65 -20.29
CA SER A 20 13.55 -0.72 -21.65
C SER A 20 13.52 -2.14 -22.21
N TYR A 21 13.73 -3.14 -21.36
CA TYR A 21 13.64 -4.55 -21.75
C TYR A 21 12.21 -4.96 -22.12
N LEU A 22 11.22 -4.56 -21.30
CA LEU A 22 9.81 -4.84 -21.55
C LEU A 22 9.30 -4.14 -22.82
N ASP A 23 9.81 -2.94 -23.12
CA ASP A 23 9.41 -2.16 -24.29
C ASP A 23 10.08 -2.67 -25.59
N ALA A 24 11.33 -3.14 -25.51
CA ALA A 24 12.11 -3.55 -26.69
C ALA A 24 11.98 -5.04 -27.04
N SER A 25 11.65 -5.91 -26.07
CA SER A 25 11.63 -7.35 -26.30
C SER A 25 10.29 -7.81 -26.86
N LEU A 26 10.32 -8.24 -28.13
CA LEU A 26 9.17 -8.90 -28.79
C LEU A 26 8.89 -10.29 -28.20
N GLU A 27 9.89 -10.94 -27.62
CA GLU A 27 9.77 -12.25 -27.00
C GLU A 27 9.42 -12.13 -25.51
N PRO A 28 8.37 -12.83 -25.02
CA PRO A 28 7.95 -12.80 -23.62
C PRO A 28 8.92 -13.47 -22.64
N ALA A 29 10.01 -14.08 -23.12
CA ALA A 29 11.00 -14.72 -22.27
C ALA A 29 11.48 -13.72 -21.20
N ASN A 30 11.49 -14.11 -19.92
CA ASN A 30 11.88 -13.26 -18.76
C ASN A 30 11.07 -11.97 -18.53
N HIS A 31 10.00 -11.71 -19.28
CA HIS A 31 9.12 -10.55 -19.02
C HIS A 31 8.51 -10.64 -17.63
N ASP A 32 8.14 -11.84 -17.19
CA ASP A 32 7.62 -12.11 -15.86
C ASP A 32 8.60 -11.67 -14.76
N ARG A 33 9.89 -12.03 -14.89
CA ARG A 33 10.96 -11.57 -13.97
C ARG A 33 11.11 -10.06 -13.99
N ALA A 34 11.14 -9.45 -15.18
CA ALA A 34 11.32 -8.02 -15.32
C ALA A 34 10.14 -7.24 -14.70
N LEU A 35 8.90 -7.67 -14.94
CA LEU A 35 7.70 -7.14 -14.30
C LEU A 35 7.78 -7.28 -12.78
N PHE A 36 8.16 -8.46 -12.28
CA PHE A 36 8.27 -8.70 -10.84
C PHE A 36 9.30 -7.76 -10.18
N ARG A 37 10.51 -7.67 -10.77
CA ARG A 37 11.57 -6.80 -10.26
C ARG A 37 11.19 -5.32 -10.31
N LEU A 38 10.58 -4.87 -11.41
CA LEU A 38 10.11 -3.51 -11.57
C LEU A 38 9.04 -3.16 -10.53
N ALA A 39 8.12 -4.08 -10.26
CA ALA A 39 7.11 -3.91 -9.21
C ALA A 39 7.75 -3.81 -7.82
N LEU A 40 8.70 -4.68 -7.48
CA LEU A 40 9.40 -4.61 -6.18
C LEU A 40 10.15 -3.29 -5.99
N ILE A 41 10.85 -2.82 -7.01
CA ILE A 41 11.52 -1.51 -7.01
C ILE A 41 10.51 -0.38 -6.77
N SER A 42 9.34 -0.45 -7.41
CA SER A 42 8.30 0.58 -7.32
C SER A 42 7.50 0.53 -6.01
N LEU A 43 7.49 -0.61 -5.30
CA LEU A 43 6.91 -0.75 -3.96
C LEU A 43 7.85 -0.29 -2.83
N PHE A 44 9.16 -0.25 -3.07
CA PHE A 44 10.12 0.03 -2.02
C PHE A 44 10.10 1.52 -1.62
N PRO A 45 9.81 1.89 -0.36
CA PRO A 45 9.61 3.29 0.04
C PRO A 45 10.82 4.22 -0.18
N GLU A 46 12.04 3.68 -0.09
CA GLU A 46 13.27 4.46 -0.29
C GLU A 46 13.71 4.49 -1.76
N SER A 47 12.96 3.82 -2.65
CA SER A 47 13.24 3.86 -4.08
C SER A 47 12.93 5.25 -4.64
N PRO A 48 13.85 5.89 -5.38
CA PRO A 48 13.58 7.17 -6.04
C PRO A 48 12.46 7.11 -7.09
N VAL A 49 12.13 5.90 -7.55
CA VAL A 49 11.08 5.62 -8.55
C VAL A 49 9.87 4.95 -7.91
N GLN A 50 9.69 5.10 -6.59
CA GLN A 50 8.56 4.56 -5.85
C GLN A 50 7.24 5.08 -6.44
N ASP A 51 6.39 4.13 -6.83
CA ASP A 51 5.04 4.37 -7.33
C ASP A 51 4.22 3.12 -7.05
N GLN A 52 3.47 3.17 -5.95
CA GLN A 52 2.69 2.03 -5.49
C GLN A 52 1.60 1.64 -6.49
N SER A 53 0.92 2.61 -7.09
CA SER A 53 -0.17 2.35 -8.05
C SER A 53 0.38 1.61 -9.26
N ARG A 54 1.45 2.13 -9.86
CA ARG A 54 2.12 1.48 -10.99
C ARG A 54 2.66 0.10 -10.64
N ALA A 55 3.18 -0.07 -9.42
CA ALA A 55 3.67 -1.37 -8.98
C ALA A 55 2.55 -2.43 -8.93
N LEU A 56 1.38 -2.07 -8.40
CA LEU A 56 0.22 -2.96 -8.33
C LEU A 56 -0.31 -3.32 -9.71
N GLU A 57 -0.38 -2.35 -10.63
CA GLU A 57 -0.71 -2.60 -12.04
C GLU A 57 0.28 -3.57 -12.69
N THR A 58 1.58 -3.40 -12.40
CA THR A 58 2.64 -4.28 -12.91
C THR A 58 2.50 -5.71 -12.37
N LEU A 59 2.17 -5.87 -11.09
CA LEU A 59 1.90 -7.18 -10.48
C LEU A 59 0.63 -7.82 -11.06
N GLN A 60 -0.44 -7.06 -11.26
CA GLN A 60 -1.68 -7.55 -11.89
C GLN A 60 -1.41 -8.04 -13.31
N LYS A 61 -0.62 -7.28 -14.08
CA LYS A 61 -0.18 -7.67 -15.42
C LYS A 61 0.62 -8.98 -15.39
N LEU A 62 1.55 -9.13 -14.45
CA LEU A 62 2.32 -10.37 -14.29
C LEU A 62 1.39 -11.58 -14.06
N VAL A 63 0.44 -11.46 -13.15
CA VAL A 63 -0.50 -12.56 -12.81
C VAL A 63 -1.40 -12.90 -13.99
N ALA A 64 -1.84 -11.90 -14.77
CA ALA A 64 -2.71 -12.09 -15.92
C ALA A 64 -1.97 -12.68 -17.13
N ASP A 65 -0.82 -12.10 -17.49
CA ASP A 65 -0.11 -12.42 -18.74
C ASP A 65 0.78 -13.67 -18.58
N PHE A 66 1.21 -14.01 -17.36
CA PHE A 66 2.15 -15.11 -17.08
C PHE A 66 1.60 -16.10 -16.04
N PRO A 67 0.52 -16.83 -16.36
CA PRO A 67 -0.15 -17.71 -15.39
C PRO A 67 0.70 -18.87 -14.88
N GLN A 68 1.78 -19.23 -15.58
CA GLN A 68 2.73 -20.29 -15.22
C GLN A 68 4.06 -19.74 -14.65
N SER A 69 4.16 -18.43 -14.44
CA SER A 69 5.38 -17.83 -13.89
C SER A 69 5.68 -18.34 -12.48
N LEU A 70 6.97 -18.54 -12.21
CA LEU A 70 7.47 -18.81 -10.86
C LEU A 70 7.27 -17.63 -9.89
N TYR A 71 7.03 -16.42 -10.40
CA TYR A 71 6.81 -15.20 -9.59
C TYR A 71 5.33 -14.92 -9.31
N ARG A 72 4.43 -15.69 -9.92
CA ARG A 72 2.99 -15.47 -9.80
C ARG A 72 2.50 -15.61 -8.34
N PRO A 73 2.86 -16.67 -7.59
CA PRO A 73 2.40 -16.82 -6.21
C PRO A 73 2.81 -15.64 -5.32
N GLU A 74 4.02 -15.14 -5.49
CA GLU A 74 4.56 -13.98 -4.78
C GLU A 74 3.85 -12.70 -5.19
N ALA A 75 3.58 -12.50 -6.48
CA ALA A 75 2.82 -11.35 -6.96
C ALA A 75 1.38 -11.34 -6.41
N GLU A 76 0.69 -12.48 -6.43
CA GLU A 76 -0.65 -12.64 -5.84
C GLU A 76 -0.64 -12.41 -4.33
N PHE A 77 0.41 -12.83 -3.63
CA PHE A 77 0.59 -12.56 -2.21
C PHE A 77 0.74 -11.06 -1.93
N LEU A 78 1.60 -10.35 -2.68
CA LEU A 78 1.79 -8.91 -2.52
C LEU A 78 0.50 -8.12 -2.81
N LEU A 79 -0.26 -8.52 -3.83
CA LEU A 79 -1.56 -7.91 -4.14
C LEU A 79 -2.57 -8.09 -3.01
N ARG A 80 -2.67 -9.31 -2.44
CA ARG A 80 -3.56 -9.58 -1.30
C ARG A 80 -3.12 -8.82 -0.04
N LEU A 81 -1.83 -8.79 0.25
CA LEU A 81 -1.27 -8.05 1.39
C LEU A 81 -1.59 -6.56 1.27
N HIS A 82 -1.46 -5.99 0.07
CA HIS A 82 -1.85 -4.61 -0.16
C HIS A 82 -3.33 -4.36 0.13
N GLN A 83 -4.23 -5.22 -0.38
CA GLN A 83 -5.67 -5.11 -0.10
C GLN A 83 -5.98 -5.20 1.40
N GLU A 84 -5.30 -6.09 2.12
CA GLU A 84 -5.46 -6.24 3.57
C GLU A 84 -5.03 -4.97 4.32
N VAL A 85 -3.88 -4.38 3.94
CA VAL A 85 -3.40 -3.12 4.52
C VAL A 85 -4.39 -1.97 4.28
N GLU A 86 -4.96 -1.87 3.08
CA GLU A 86 -5.98 -0.84 2.77
C GLU A 86 -7.28 -1.06 3.56
N GLY A 87 -7.69 -2.32 3.76
CA GLY A 87 -8.80 -2.68 4.63
C GLY A 87 -8.56 -2.25 6.08
N LEU A 88 -7.37 -2.55 6.61
CA LEU A 88 -6.98 -2.15 7.97
C LEU A 88 -6.93 -0.62 8.14
N ARG A 89 -6.42 0.12 7.15
CA ARG A 89 -6.40 1.59 7.15
C ARG A 89 -7.81 2.17 7.20
N THR A 90 -8.72 1.60 6.41
CA THR A 90 -10.13 2.01 6.40
C THR A 90 -10.80 1.77 7.75
N ASP A 91 -10.55 0.61 8.37
CA ASP A 91 -11.10 0.27 9.67
C ASP A 91 -10.56 1.15 10.80
N LEU A 92 -9.27 1.48 10.76
CA LEU A 92 -8.67 2.44 11.70
C LEU A 92 -9.35 3.81 11.58
N SER A 93 -9.54 4.32 10.36
CA SER A 93 -10.22 5.60 10.14
C SER A 93 -11.64 5.62 10.71
N LYS A 94 -12.41 4.54 10.53
CA LYS A 94 -13.75 4.38 11.10
C LYS A 94 -13.72 4.36 12.63
N ARG A 95 -12.77 3.64 13.23
CA ARG A 95 -12.62 3.58 14.69
C ARG A 95 -12.26 4.93 15.28
N ASP A 96 -11.34 5.67 14.65
CA ASP A 96 -10.97 7.02 15.08
C ASP A 96 -12.14 7.99 15.01
N GLN A 97 -12.95 7.91 13.96
CA GLN A 97 -14.18 8.69 13.84
C GLN A 97 -15.16 8.37 14.96
N ARG A 98 -15.34 7.08 15.27
CA ARG A 98 -16.22 6.64 16.35
C ARG A 98 -15.75 7.12 17.71
N ILE A 99 -14.43 7.09 17.97
CA ILE A 99 -13.85 7.61 19.20
C ILE A 99 -14.17 9.10 19.34
N ARG A 100 -13.95 9.90 18.28
CA ARG A 100 -14.26 11.34 18.30
C ARG A 100 -15.73 11.63 18.62
N GLU A 101 -16.66 10.90 18.00
CA GLU A 101 -18.10 11.06 18.25
C GLU A 101 -18.46 10.75 19.70
N LEU A 102 -17.96 9.62 20.22
CA LEU A 102 -18.22 9.23 21.61
C LEU A 102 -17.62 10.23 22.60
N THR A 103 -16.43 10.77 22.32
CA THR A 103 -15.83 11.83 23.15
C THR A 103 -16.69 13.08 23.17
N GLN A 104 -17.22 13.52 22.02
CA GLN A 104 -18.09 14.69 21.95
C GLN A 104 -19.40 14.48 22.74
N GLU A 105 -19.99 13.30 22.63
CA GLU A 105 -21.22 12.98 23.36
C GLU A 105 -21.00 12.92 24.88
N LEU A 106 -19.88 12.34 25.32
CA LEU A 106 -19.51 12.34 26.73
C LEU A 106 -19.36 13.77 27.29
N GLU A 107 -18.74 14.69 26.54
CA GLU A 107 -18.62 16.08 26.96
C GLU A 107 -19.98 16.79 27.03
N ARG A 108 -20.89 16.53 26.09
CA ARG A 108 -22.27 17.05 26.17
C ARG A 108 -23.01 16.55 27.40
N LEU A 109 -22.91 15.25 27.69
CA LEU A 109 -23.53 14.66 28.87
C LEU A 109 -22.97 15.27 30.17
N LYS A 110 -21.65 15.44 30.26
CA LYS A 110 -21.01 16.14 31.40
C LYS A 110 -21.55 17.56 31.56
N GLN A 111 -21.70 18.32 30.47
CA GLN A 111 -22.25 19.68 30.53
C GLN A 111 -23.69 19.69 31.05
N ILE A 112 -24.53 18.76 30.60
CA ILE A 112 -25.92 18.62 31.07
C ILE A 112 -25.93 18.32 32.58
N ASP A 113 -25.11 17.37 33.04
CA ASP A 113 -25.03 17.02 34.46
C ASP A 113 -24.51 18.18 35.33
N MET A 114 -23.54 18.96 34.81
CA MET A 114 -23.05 20.17 35.48
C MET A 114 -24.13 21.25 35.60
N GLN A 115 -24.96 21.44 34.58
CA GLN A 115 -26.08 22.38 34.59
C GLN A 115 -27.24 21.93 35.49
N ARG A 116 -27.39 20.62 35.72
CA ARG A 116 -28.45 20.04 36.55
C ARG A 116 -28.13 19.99 38.05
N ARG A 117 -26.89 20.22 38.49
CA ARG A 117 -26.58 20.39 39.93
C ARG A 117 -27.15 21.73 40.41
N PRO A 118 -28.20 21.75 41.26
CA PRO A 118 -28.61 22.99 41.89
C PRO A 118 -27.50 23.43 42.85
N SER A 119 -27.19 24.72 42.85
CA SER A 119 -26.45 25.41 43.92
C SER A 119 -27.14 25.11 45.24
N ARG A 120 -26.75 24.03 45.92
CA ARG A 120 -27.19 23.76 47.29
C ARG A 120 -26.41 24.73 48.18
N LEU A 121 -26.99 25.91 48.40
CA LEU A 121 -26.70 26.82 49.51
C LEU A 121 -27.97 26.89 50.36
N PRO A 122 -27.90 27.21 51.67
CA PRO A 122 -27.17 26.60 52.79
C PRO A 122 -28.20 26.11 53.85
N PRO A 123 -27.84 25.90 55.14
CA PRO A 123 -27.98 26.99 56.12
C PRO A 123 -26.67 27.39 56.82
#